data_AF-A0A958H2X7-F1
#
_entry.id   AF-A0A958H2X7-F1
#
_cell.length_a   1.000
_cell.length_b   1.000
_cell.length_c   1.000
_cell.angle_alpha   90.00
_cell.angle_beta   90.00
_cell.angle_gamma   90.00
#
_symmetry.space_group_name_H-M   'P 1'
#
loop_
_entity.id
_entity.type
_entity.pdbx_description
1 polymer ?
#
loop_
_entity_poly.entity_id
_entity_poly.type
_entity_poly.pdbx_seq_one_letter_code
_entity_poly.pdbx_strand_id
1 'polypeptide(L)'
;MLQTFTKPSFIGDSWAFLQSRLQGTVIVPDDQRYDQARLAWNLTVDQQPAGIVVPKSAADVVEAVRFARQEGLSIAVQATGHGNVRPANDCLLIL
;
A
#
# COMPACT_ATOMS: atom_id res chain seq x y z
N MET A 1 13.38 19.99 -15.36
CA MET A 1 11.99 20.34 -15.03
C MET A 1 11.49 19.28 -14.06
N LEU A 2 11.58 19.54 -12.75
CA LEU A 2 11.17 18.58 -11.72
C LEU A 2 9.66 18.70 -11.56
N GLN A 3 8.90 17.67 -11.91
CA GLN A 3 7.48 17.63 -11.62
C GLN A 3 7.32 17.47 -10.11
N THR A 4 6.81 18.51 -9.46
CA THR A 4 6.41 18.46 -8.05
C THR A 4 5.21 17.52 -7.95
N PHE A 5 5.40 16.34 -7.37
CA PHE A 5 4.29 15.44 -7.03
C PHE A 5 3.54 16.05 -5.85
N THR A 6 2.49 16.80 -6.14
CA THR A 6 1.55 17.27 -5.13
C THR A 6 0.83 16.06 -4.54
N LYS A 7 0.97 15.84 -3.23
CA LYS A 7 0.19 14.83 -2.48
C LYS A 7 -1.31 15.14 -2.66
N PRO A 8 -2.13 14.24 -3.25
CA PRO A 8 -3.56 14.49 -3.37
C PRO A 8 -4.21 14.56 -2.00
N SER A 9 -5.11 15.52 -1.83
CA SER A 9 -5.74 15.93 -0.57
C SER A 9 -6.89 15.02 -0.09
N PHE A 10 -6.95 13.76 -0.50
CA PHE A 10 -8.12 12.87 -0.29
C PHE A 10 -7.82 11.53 0.41
N ILE A 11 -6.65 11.41 1.03
CA ILE A 11 -6.13 10.13 1.51
C ILE A 11 -7.09 9.43 2.50
N GLY A 12 -7.85 10.15 3.35
CA GLY A 12 -8.80 9.51 4.27
C GLY A 12 -9.99 8.80 3.61
N ASP A 13 -10.75 9.53 2.78
CA ASP A 13 -11.96 9.00 2.15
C ASP A 13 -11.65 7.95 1.06
N SER A 14 -10.51 8.07 0.39
CA SER A 14 -10.12 7.14 -0.67
C SER A 14 -9.76 5.75 -0.13
N TRP A 15 -9.14 5.65 1.05
CA TRP A 15 -8.88 4.36 1.69
C TRP A 15 -10.15 3.63 2.13
N ALA A 16 -11.12 4.37 2.71
CA ALA A 16 -12.41 3.80 3.09
C ALA A 16 -13.17 3.28 1.86
N PHE A 17 -13.11 4.03 0.76
CA PHE A 17 -13.65 3.59 -0.52
C PHE A 17 -12.99 2.29 -1.01
N LEU A 18 -11.65 2.20 -1.03
CA LEU A 18 -10.95 0.98 -1.39
C LEU A 18 -11.37 -0.20 -0.49
N GLN A 19 -11.40 -0.01 0.83
CA GLN A 19 -11.78 -1.05 1.78
C GLN A 19 -13.20 -1.61 1.51
N SER A 20 -14.14 -0.77 1.06
CA SER A 20 -15.49 -1.22 0.69
C SER A 20 -15.55 -2.09 -0.57
N ARG A 21 -14.49 -2.08 -1.37
CA ARG A 21 -14.38 -2.80 -2.67
C ARG A 21 -13.62 -4.11 -2.57
N LEU A 22 -12.89 -4.32 -1.47
CA LEU A 22 -12.04 -5.50 -1.27
C LEU A 22 -12.73 -6.54 -0.37
N GLN A 23 -12.48 -7.82 -0.66
CA GLN A 23 -12.75 -8.90 0.29
C GLN A 23 -11.65 -9.00 1.35
N GLY A 24 -10.45 -8.57 0.97
CA GLY A 24 -9.27 -8.41 1.80
C GLY A 24 -9.32 -7.18 2.71
N THR A 25 -8.14 -6.68 3.05
CA THR A 25 -7.99 -5.62 4.06
C THR A 25 -7.07 -4.51 3.55
N VAL A 26 -7.45 -3.28 3.85
CA VAL A 26 -6.63 -2.07 3.72
C VAL A 26 -6.13 -1.70 5.12
N ILE A 27 -4.83 -1.47 5.25
CA ILE A 27 -4.17 -1.04 6.49
C ILE A 27 -3.43 0.26 6.18
N VAL A 28 -3.72 1.31 6.93
CA VAL A 28 -3.19 2.68 6.73
C VAL A 28 -2.36 3.11 7.94
N PRO A 29 -1.54 4.18 7.85
CA PRO A 29 -0.65 4.58 8.95
C PRO A 29 -1.31 4.75 10.33
N ASP A 30 -2.58 5.16 10.37
CA ASP A 30 -3.34 5.35 11.61
C ASP A 30 -3.96 4.04 12.17
N ASP A 31 -3.81 2.92 11.48
CA ASP A 31 -4.29 1.61 11.92
C ASP A 31 -3.29 0.97 12.90
N GLN A 32 -3.78 0.46 14.03
CA GLN A 32 -2.96 -0.26 15.03
C GLN A 32 -2.17 -1.45 14.46
N ARG A 33 -2.61 -2.01 13.31
CA ARG A 33 -1.96 -3.14 12.62
C ARG A 33 -0.82 -2.69 11.71
N TYR A 34 -0.68 -1.39 11.43
CA TYR A 34 0.22 -0.86 10.41
C TYR A 34 1.68 -1.21 10.68
N ASP A 35 2.16 -0.97 11.90
CA ASP A 35 3.55 -1.24 12.26
C ASP A 35 3.92 -2.72 12.12
N GLN A 36 2.99 -3.62 12.43
CA GLN A 36 3.20 -5.04 12.24
C GLN A 36 3.14 -5.44 10.76
N ALA A 37 2.18 -4.89 10.00
CA ALA A 37 1.96 -5.25 8.61
C ALA A 37 3.05 -4.74 7.66
N ARG A 38 3.66 -3.58 7.94
CA ARG A 38 4.70 -2.98 7.08
C ARG A 38 6.07 -3.66 7.18
N LEU A 39 6.25 -4.58 8.13
CA LEU A 39 7.53 -5.24 8.33
C LEU A 39 8.00 -5.93 7.05
N ALA A 40 9.20 -5.54 6.62
CA ALA A 40 9.92 -6.27 5.60
C ALA A 40 10.33 -7.64 6.15
N TRP A 41 10.55 -8.61 5.27
CA TRP A 41 11.20 -9.84 5.70
C TRP A 41 12.61 -9.58 6.24
N ASN A 42 13.38 -8.74 5.56
CA ASN A 42 14.60 -8.20 6.11
C ASN A 42 14.25 -7.09 7.11
N LEU A 43 14.18 -7.42 8.39
CA LEU A 43 13.81 -6.49 9.47
C LEU A 43 14.77 -5.28 9.63
N THR A 44 15.91 -5.27 8.93
CA THR A 44 16.79 -4.10 8.86
C THR A 44 16.27 -3.02 7.89
N VAL A 45 15.27 -3.34 7.06
CA VAL A 45 14.62 -2.41 6.13
C VAL A 45 13.38 -1.82 6.80
N ASP A 46 13.44 -0.52 7.09
CA ASP A 46 12.28 0.24 7.55
C ASP A 46 11.44 0.70 6.35
N GLN A 47 10.21 0.20 6.24
CA GLN A 47 9.27 0.56 5.17
C GLN A 47 8.18 1.47 5.72
N GLN A 48 7.85 2.52 4.96
CA GLN A 48 6.75 3.44 5.28
C GLN A 48 5.77 3.56 4.09
N PRO A 49 5.00 2.50 3.77
CA PRO A 49 4.01 2.56 2.69
C PRO A 49 2.91 3.59 2.99
N ALA A 50 2.38 4.24 1.94
CA ALA A 50 1.22 5.12 2.08
C ALA A 50 -0.04 4.34 2.52
N GLY A 51 -0.11 3.06 2.14
CA GLY A 51 -1.13 2.11 2.57
C GLY A 51 -0.71 0.68 2.19
N ILE A 52 -1.34 -0.30 2.84
CA ILE A 52 -1.05 -1.72 2.65
C ILE A 52 -2.35 -2.43 2.30
N VAL A 53 -2.33 -3.24 1.24
CA VAL A 53 -3.43 -4.13 0.87
C VAL A 53 -3.02 -5.57 1.11
N VAL A 54 -3.85 -6.28 1.85
CA VAL A 54 -3.80 -7.74 2.03
C VAL A 54 -4.95 -8.33 1.23
N PRO A 55 -4.73 -8.68 -0.06
CA PRO A 55 -5.78 -9.20 -0.93
C PRO A 55 -6.16 -10.65 -0.57
N LYS A 56 -7.43 -11.01 -0.73
CA LYS A 56 -7.92 -12.40 -0.63
C LYS A 56 -8.23 -13.02 -1.99
N SER A 57 -8.22 -12.22 -3.06
CA SER A 57 -8.57 -12.67 -4.40
C SER A 57 -7.80 -11.90 -5.47
N ALA A 58 -7.78 -12.43 -6.70
CA ALA A 58 -7.24 -11.70 -7.85
C ALA A 58 -8.04 -10.41 -8.14
N ALA A 59 -9.34 -10.40 -7.83
CA ALA A 59 -10.16 -9.20 -7.97
C ALA A 59 -9.70 -8.09 -7.01
N ASP A 60 -9.31 -8.44 -5.78
CA ASP A 60 -8.77 -7.48 -4.82
C ASP A 60 -7.47 -6.84 -5.34
N VAL A 61 -6.59 -7.63 -5.95
CA VAL A 61 -5.35 -7.12 -6.58
C VAL A 61 -5.67 -6.15 -7.71
N VAL A 62 -6.66 -6.48 -8.57
CA VAL A 62 -7.09 -5.59 -9.65
C VAL A 62 -7.60 -4.25 -9.11
N GLU A 63 -8.43 -4.27 -8.07
CA GLU A 63 -8.94 -3.04 -7.45
C GLU A 63 -7.82 -2.23 -6.78
N ALA A 64 -6.86 -2.88 -6.11
CA ALA A 64 -5.69 -2.22 -5.52
C ALA A 64 -4.81 -1.53 -6.58
N VAL A 65 -4.55 -2.18 -7.72
CA VAL A 65 -3.79 -1.60 -8.83
C VAL A 65 -4.51 -0.40 -9.46
N ARG A 66 -5.85 -0.51 -9.63
CA ARG A 66 -6.67 0.60 -10.14
C ARG A 66 -6.64 1.80 -9.20
N PHE A 67 -6.78 1.53 -7.90
CA PHE A 67 -6.71 2.55 -6.86
C PHE A 67 -5.34 3.25 -6.87
N ALA A 68 -4.23 2.50 -6.88
CA ALA A 68 -2.89 3.08 -6.93
C ALA A 68 -2.71 4.00 -8.14
N ARG A 69 -3.21 3.59 -9.32
CA ARG A 69 -3.19 4.42 -10.53
C ARG A 69 -4.02 5.70 -10.37
N GLN A 70 -5.21 5.61 -9.78
CA GLN A 70 -6.10 6.76 -9.58
C GLN A 70 -5.50 7.78 -8.60
N GLU A 71 -4.88 7.30 -7.52
CA GLU A 71 -4.24 8.14 -6.49
C GLU A 71 -2.80 8.54 -6.83
N GLY A 72 -2.25 8.07 -7.96
CA GLY A 72 -0.88 8.36 -8.37
C GLY A 72 0.20 7.68 -7.53
N LEU A 73 -0.14 6.59 -6.83
CA LEU A 73 0.79 5.81 -6.02
C LEU A 73 1.58 4.81 -6.89
N SER A 74 2.89 4.72 -6.63
CA SER A 74 3.67 3.56 -7.08
C SER A 74 3.24 2.31 -6.31
N ILE A 75 3.62 1.12 -6.81
CA ILE A 75 3.25 -0.16 -6.20
C ILE A 75 4.52 -0.93 -5.81
N ALA A 76 4.52 -1.48 -4.60
CA ALA A 76 5.46 -2.50 -4.17
C ALA A 76 4.71 -3.80 -3.86
N VAL A 77 5.33 -4.95 -4.11
CA VAL A 77 4.73 -6.27 -3.84
C VAL A 77 5.64 -7.06 -2.92
N GLN A 78 5.08 -7.76 -1.93
CA GLN A 78 5.83 -8.61 -0.99
C GLN A 78 5.09 -9.92 -0.72
N ALA A 79 5.27 -10.94 -1.57
CA ALA A 79 4.52 -12.20 -1.49
C ALA A 79 5.20 -13.37 -0.76
N THR A 80 6.53 -13.55 -0.89
CA THR A 80 7.20 -14.84 -0.53
C THR A 80 8.19 -14.74 0.61
N GLY A 81 8.20 -13.66 1.39
CA GLY A 81 9.16 -13.52 2.49
C GLY A 81 10.62 -13.47 2.04
N HIS A 82 10.93 -13.13 0.79
CA HIS A 82 12.27 -12.65 0.41
C HIS A 82 12.16 -11.18 -0.04
N GLY A 83 11.31 -10.44 0.67
CA GLY A 83 10.79 -9.11 0.30
C GLY A 83 11.83 -8.09 -0.14
N ASN A 84 11.31 -6.97 -0.64
CA ASN A 84 12.05 -5.94 -1.37
C ASN A 84 13.39 -5.55 -0.73
N VAL A 85 14.46 -5.53 -1.54
CA VAL A 85 15.79 -5.02 -1.15
C VAL A 85 15.78 -3.49 -0.97
N ARG A 86 14.68 -2.83 -1.36
CA ARG A 86 14.43 -1.39 -1.22
C ARG A 86 13.14 -1.17 -0.42
N PRO A 87 13.09 -0.15 0.45
CA PRO A 87 11.91 0.13 1.25
C PRO A 87 10.73 0.58 0.39
N ALA A 88 9.53 0.07 0.67
CA ALA A 88 8.27 0.46 0.04
C ALA A 88 7.75 1.79 0.60
N ASN A 89 8.48 2.89 0.40
CA ASN A 89 8.10 4.20 0.93
C ASN A 89 7.13 4.94 0.01
N ASP A 90 6.13 5.62 0.62
CA ASP A 90 5.14 6.47 -0.07
C ASP A 90 4.38 5.78 -1.22
N CYS A 91 4.29 4.45 -1.18
CA CYS A 91 3.66 3.62 -2.22
C CYS A 91 2.53 2.77 -1.65
N LEU A 92 1.76 2.13 -2.53
CA LEU A 92 0.83 1.07 -2.14
C LEU A 92 1.60 -0.25 -2.04
N LEU A 93 1.67 -0.82 -0.83
CA LEU A 93 2.26 -2.14 -0.61
C LEU A 93 1.17 -3.22 -0.74
N ILE A 94 1.38 -4.21 -1.61
CA ILE A 94 0.53 -5.40 -1.72
C ILE A 94 1.28 -6.57 -1.10
N LEU A 95 0.71 -7.16 -0.04
CA LEU A 95 1.24 -8.34 0.65
C LEU A 95 0.72 -9.64 0.02
#